data_AF-A0ABD5YRH2-F1
#
_entry.id   AF-A0ABD5YRH2-F1
#
_cell.length_a   1.000
_cell.length_b   1.000
_cell.length_c   1.000
_cell.angle_alpha   90.00
_cell.angle_beta   90.00
_cell.angle_gamma   90.00
#
_symmetry.space_group_name_H-M   'P 1'
#
loop_
_entity.id
_entity.type
_entity.pdbx_description
1 polymer ?
#
loop_
_entity_poly.entity_id
_entity_poly.type
_entity_poly.pdbx_seq_one_letter_code
_entity_poly.pdbx_strand_id
1 'polypeptide(L)'
;MTPELAKIAGAETAIIVMFWINEHWTFGEEGKEGIRPLIRRLLTSNVVRLGGVLVATVIFSVVYRQIDVRISLVDWDVWFLVANGCGIIAGLVVNYILESTVTWRAGDAYE
;
A
#
# COMPACT_ATOMS: atom_id res chain seq x y z
N MET A 1 -8.97 -9.13 -24.03
CA MET A 1 -8.76 -8.15 -22.94
C MET A 1 -7.45 -7.43 -23.24
N THR A 2 -7.41 -6.10 -23.22
CA THR A 2 -6.15 -5.39 -23.49
C THR A 2 -5.25 -5.43 -22.24
N PRO A 3 -3.91 -5.28 -22.38
CA PRO A 3 -2.99 -5.30 -21.24
C PRO A 3 -3.32 -4.27 -20.15
N GLU A 4 -3.87 -3.13 -20.53
CA GLU A 4 -4.28 -2.04 -19.62
C GLU A 4 -5.46 -2.47 -18.76
N LEU A 5 -6.48 -3.07 -19.39
CA LEU A 5 -7.65 -3.62 -18.69
C LEU A 5 -7.26 -4.71 -17.71
N ALA A 6 -6.33 -5.60 -18.08
CA ALA A 6 -5.83 -6.65 -17.19
C ALA A 6 -5.09 -6.08 -15.97
N LYS A 7 -4.27 -5.04 -16.16
CA LYS A 7 -3.58 -4.35 -15.05
C LYS A 7 -4.56 -3.70 -14.08
N ILE A 8 -5.57 -2.99 -14.59
CA ILE A 8 -6.59 -2.34 -13.76
C ILE A 8 -7.38 -3.40 -12.98
N ALA A 9 -7.86 -4.45 -13.66
CA ALA A 9 -8.60 -5.52 -13.00
C ALA A 9 -7.78 -6.21 -11.89
N GLY A 10 -6.49 -6.47 -12.15
CA GLY A 10 -5.59 -7.03 -11.14
C GLY A 10 -5.38 -6.10 -9.94
N ALA A 11 -5.18 -4.81 -10.19
CA ALA A 11 -4.99 -3.81 -9.14
C ALA A 11 -6.25 -3.67 -8.26
N GLU A 12 -7.42 -3.51 -8.86
CA GLU A 12 -8.70 -3.41 -8.13
C GLU A 12 -8.98 -4.67 -7.33
N THR A 13 -8.73 -5.85 -7.91
CA THR A 13 -8.89 -7.13 -7.20
C THR A 13 -7.99 -7.19 -5.97
N ALA A 14 -6.72 -6.80 -6.10
CA ALA A 14 -5.80 -6.76 -4.97
C ALA A 14 -6.25 -5.77 -3.88
N ILE A 15 -6.73 -4.58 -4.27
CA ILE A 15 -7.26 -3.58 -3.35
C ILE A 15 -8.46 -4.13 -2.57
N ILE A 16 -9.42 -4.76 -3.26
CA ILE A 16 -10.62 -5.35 -2.63
C ILE A 16 -10.22 -6.46 -1.66
N VAL A 17 -9.35 -7.38 -2.08
CA VAL A 17 -8.89 -8.48 -1.22
C VAL A 17 -8.19 -7.95 0.02
N MET A 18 -7.29 -6.98 -0.14
CA MET A 18 -6.59 -6.37 1.00
C MET A 18 -7.55 -5.65 1.94
N PHE A 19 -8.51 -4.89 1.42
CA PHE A 19 -9.53 -4.23 2.25
C PHE A 19 -10.36 -5.26 3.02
N TRP A 20 -10.79 -6.34 2.36
CA TRP A 20 -11.59 -7.39 3.00
C TRP A 20 -10.83 -8.07 4.14
N ILE A 21 -9.56 -8.39 3.94
CA ILE A 21 -8.68 -8.95 4.98
C ILE A 21 -8.54 -7.96 6.14
N ASN A 22 -8.32 -6.68 5.87
CA ASN A 22 -8.16 -5.68 6.93
C ASN A 22 -9.44 -5.48 7.73
N GLU A 23 -10.59 -5.48 7.07
CA GLU A 23 -11.89 -5.31 7.68
C GLU A 23 -12.33 -6.49 8.56
N HIS A 24 -12.00 -7.73 8.19
CA HIS A 24 -12.49 -8.93 8.90
C HIS A 24 -11.44 -9.61 9.78
N TRP A 25 -10.15 -9.33 9.55
CA TRP A 25 -9.07 -9.98 10.28
C TRP A 25 -8.14 -8.99 10.98
N THR A 26 -7.42 -8.14 10.25
CA THR A 26 -6.40 -7.25 10.84
C THR A 26 -6.99 -6.27 11.87
N PHE A 27 -8.17 -5.73 11.56
CA PHE A 27 -8.89 -4.75 12.38
C PHE A 27 -10.33 -5.20 12.66
N GLY A 28 -10.57 -6.52 12.70
CA GLY A 28 -11.93 -7.09 12.78
C GLY A 28 -12.72 -6.69 14.04
N GLU A 29 -12.02 -6.25 15.08
CA GLU A 29 -12.61 -5.77 16.33
C GLU A 29 -12.72 -4.24 16.40
N GLU A 30 -12.18 -3.53 15.40
CA GLU A 30 -12.06 -2.07 15.40
C GLU A 30 -13.14 -1.41 14.54
N GLY A 31 -13.85 -0.45 15.14
CA GLY A 31 -14.77 0.44 14.45
C GLY A 31 -16.24 0.02 14.48
N LYS A 32 -17.09 0.92 13.98
CA LYS A 32 -18.54 0.77 14.04
C LYS A 32 -19.08 -0.14 12.93
N GLU A 33 -20.05 -0.97 13.27
CA GLU A 33 -20.81 -1.77 12.32
C GLU A 33 -21.73 -0.91 11.44
N GLY A 34 -22.03 -1.42 10.24
CA GLY A 34 -22.98 -0.83 9.30
C GLY A 34 -22.39 -0.34 7.98
N ILE A 35 -23.27 -0.14 6.99
CA ILE A 35 -22.91 0.18 5.60
C ILE A 35 -22.20 1.53 5.48
N ARG A 36 -22.64 2.55 6.23
CA ARG A 36 -22.04 3.90 6.15
C ARG A 36 -20.60 3.92 6.69
N PRO A 37 -20.30 3.35 7.88
CA PRO A 37 -18.92 3.17 8.34
C PRO A 37 -18.05 2.36 7.37
N LEU A 38 -18.58 1.27 6.80
CA LEU A 38 -17.88 0.43 5.83
C LEU A 38 -17.45 1.23 4.59
N ILE A 39 -18.37 1.96 3.96
CA ILE A 39 -18.07 2.79 2.78
C ILE A 39 -17.03 3.85 3.11
N ARG A 40 -17.12 4.48 4.30
CA ARG A 40 -16.11 5.45 4.74
C ARG A 40 -14.74 4.80 4.82
N ARG A 41 -14.62 3.64 5.46
CA ARG A 41 -13.35 2.90 5.58
C ARG A 41 -12.80 2.51 4.21
N LEU A 42 -13.66 2.05 3.29
CA LEU A 42 -13.26 1.72 1.93
C LEU A 42 -12.68 2.93 1.20
N LEU A 43 -13.36 4.08 1.24
CA LEU A 43 -12.87 5.31 0.61
C LEU A 43 -11.56 5.79 1.24
N THR A 44 -11.48 5.80 2.57
CA THR A 44 -10.27 6.22 3.28
C THR A 44 -9.10 5.27 2.99
N SER A 45 -9.31 3.95 2.97
CA SER A 45 -8.27 2.98 2.61
C SER A 45 -7.76 3.19 1.18
N ASN A 46 -8.63 3.51 0.21
CA ASN A 46 -8.20 3.85 -1.15
C ASN A 46 -7.31 5.11 -1.18
N VAL A 47 -7.67 6.15 -0.44
CA VAL A 47 -6.85 7.37 -0.33
C VAL A 47 -5.49 7.07 0.32
N VAL A 48 -5.48 6.29 1.40
CA VAL A 48 -4.23 5.86 2.06
C VAL A 48 -3.33 5.09 1.08
N ARG A 49 -3.90 4.14 0.33
CA ARG A 49 -3.17 3.34 -0.68
C ARG A 49 -2.54 4.20 -1.76
N LEU A 50 -3.24 5.22 -2.25
CA LEU A 50 -2.67 6.19 -3.19
C LEU A 50 -1.46 6.91 -2.57
N GLY A 51 -1.55 7.29 -1.29
CA GLY A 51 -0.44 7.84 -0.52
C GLY A 51 0.76 6.89 -0.43
N GLY A 52 0.52 5.62 -0.11
CA GLY A 52 1.58 4.60 -0.06
C GLY A 52 2.26 4.35 -1.40
N VAL A 53 1.50 4.32 -2.50
CA VAL A 53 2.05 4.22 -3.87
C VAL A 53 2.91 5.43 -4.21
N LEU A 54 2.48 6.64 -3.82
CA LEU A 54 3.26 7.85 -4.02
C LEU A 54 4.57 7.81 -3.23
N VAL A 55 4.54 7.40 -1.95
CA VAL A 55 5.75 7.22 -1.14
C VAL A 55 6.67 6.18 -1.76
N ALA A 56 6.16 5.01 -2.13
CA ALA A 56 6.95 3.97 -2.78
C ALA A 56 7.65 4.47 -4.04
N THR A 57 6.92 5.23 -4.86
CA THR A 57 7.44 5.83 -6.10
C THR A 57 8.53 6.85 -5.82
N VAL A 58 8.35 7.72 -4.83
CA VAL A 58 9.34 8.74 -4.44
C VAL A 58 10.60 8.07 -3.90
N ILE A 59 10.47 7.12 -2.98
CA ILE A 59 11.61 6.40 -2.39
C ILE A 59 12.36 5.63 -3.47
N PHE A 60 11.66 4.89 -4.33
CA PHE A 60 12.28 4.24 -5.49
C PHE A 60 13.08 5.24 -6.34
N SER A 61 12.46 6.38 -6.71
CA SER A 61 13.09 7.41 -7.54
C SER A 61 14.35 7.99 -6.88
N VAL A 62 14.28 8.28 -5.58
CA VAL A 62 15.42 8.80 -4.81
C VAL A 62 16.54 7.76 -4.75
N VAL A 63 16.25 6.53 -4.31
CA VAL A 63 17.25 5.47 -4.16
C VAL A 63 17.89 5.12 -5.50
N TYR A 64 17.09 4.97 -6.56
CA TYR A 64 17.59 4.57 -7.87
C TYR A 64 18.38 5.68 -8.58
N ARG A 65 17.97 6.95 -8.45
CA ARG A 65 18.54 8.05 -9.26
C ARG A 65 19.56 8.91 -8.52
N GLN A 66 19.48 9.01 -7.20
CA GLN A 66 20.37 9.87 -6.41
C GLN A 66 21.52 9.08 -5.75
N ILE A 67 21.39 7.76 -5.64
CA ILE A 67 22.40 6.90 -5.06
C ILE A 67 22.97 6.02 -6.19
N ASP A 68 24.18 6.34 -6.65
CA ASP A 68 24.87 5.59 -7.70
C ASP A 68 25.60 4.39 -7.09
N VAL A 69 24.92 3.25 -7.02
CA VAL A 69 25.53 1.97 -6.69
C VAL A 69 25.42 1.05 -7.88
N ARG A 70 26.58 0.65 -8.43
CA ARG A 70 26.64 -0.26 -9.57
C ARG A 70 26.74 -1.69 -9.07
N ILE A 71 25.60 -2.36 -8.95
CA ILE A 71 25.52 -3.79 -8.68
C ILE A 71 24.83 -4.44 -9.87
N SER A 72 25.58 -5.24 -10.61
CA SER A 72 25.06 -6.00 -11.75
C SER A 72 25.46 -7.46 -11.61
N LEU A 73 24.49 -8.35 -11.87
CA LEU A 73 24.70 -9.80 -11.85
C LEU A 73 24.15 -10.36 -13.15
N VAL A 74 25.00 -10.95 -14.00
CA VAL A 74 24.59 -11.60 -15.27
C VAL A 74 23.66 -10.68 -16.08
N ASP A 75 24.11 -9.47 -16.39
CA ASP A 75 23.36 -8.42 -17.12
C ASP A 75 22.10 -7.86 -16.43
N TRP A 76 21.79 -8.28 -15.21
CA TRP A 76 20.65 -7.74 -14.46
C TRP A 76 21.09 -6.53 -13.64
N ASP A 77 20.29 -5.47 -13.73
CA ASP A 77 20.39 -4.33 -12.82
C ASP A 77 19.81 -4.72 -11.46
N VAL A 78 20.66 -5.26 -10.59
CA VAL A 78 20.28 -5.64 -9.23
C VAL A 78 19.95 -4.40 -8.40
N TRP A 79 20.56 -3.26 -8.73
CA TRP A 79 20.29 -2.01 -8.04
C TRP A 79 18.86 -1.53 -8.26
N PHE A 80 18.32 -1.70 -9.46
CA PHE A 80 16.91 -1.46 -9.75
C PHE A 80 15.99 -2.25 -8.82
N LEU A 81 16.28 -3.54 -8.59
CA LEU A 81 15.49 -4.40 -7.71
C LEU A 81 15.58 -3.94 -6.25
N VAL A 82 16.77 -3.58 -5.78
CA VAL A 82 16.98 -3.05 -4.42
C VAL A 82 16.18 -1.77 -4.23
N ALA A 83 16.30 -0.81 -5.17
CA ALA A 83 15.56 0.44 -5.10
C ALA A 83 14.04 0.22 -5.11
N ASN A 84 13.55 -0.72 -5.93
CA ASN A 84 12.13 -1.04 -6.00
C ASN A 84 11.64 -1.67 -4.69
N GLY A 85 12.42 -2.60 -4.12
CA GLY A 85 12.15 -3.19 -2.81
C GLY A 85 12.09 -2.15 -1.70
N CYS A 86 13.03 -1.21 -1.66
CA CYS A 86 13.02 -0.09 -0.71
C CYS A 86 11.75 0.75 -0.83
N GLY A 87 11.32 1.06 -2.06
CA GLY A 87 10.06 1.75 -2.32
C GLY A 87 8.86 0.98 -1.76
N ILE A 88 8.75 -0.31 -2.07
CA ILE A 88 7.65 -1.17 -1.60
C ILE A 88 7.60 -1.21 -0.08
N ILE A 89 8.75 -1.42 0.59
CA ILE A 89 8.83 -1.48 2.06
C ILE A 89 8.38 -0.15 2.68
N ALA A 90 8.89 0.98 2.18
CA ALA A 90 8.52 2.29 2.70
C ALA A 90 7.02 2.58 2.49
N GLY A 91 6.48 2.28 1.31
CA GLY A 91 5.05 2.42 1.01
C GLY A 91 4.18 1.52 1.89
N LEU A 92 4.62 0.29 2.15
CA LEU A 92 3.94 -0.65 3.04
C LEU A 92 3.89 -0.13 4.48
N VAL A 93 5.01 0.37 5.00
CA VAL A 93 5.07 0.94 6.36
C VAL A 93 4.14 2.14 6.48
N VAL A 94 4.16 3.06 5.52
CA VAL A 94 3.25 4.22 5.53
C VAL A 94 1.79 3.80 5.43
N ASN A 95 1.47 2.85 4.53
CA ASN A 95 0.11 2.31 4.43
C ASN A 95 -0.35 1.70 5.75
N TYR A 96 0.49 0.90 6.40
CA TYR A 96 0.13 0.26 7.67
C TYR A 96 -0.17 1.31 8.76
N ILE A 97 0.70 2.32 8.92
CA ILE A 97 0.54 3.38 9.91
C ILE A 97 -0.72 4.22 9.62
N LEU A 98 -0.95 4.58 8.36
CA LEU A 98 -2.11 5.40 8.00
C LEU A 98 -3.41 4.61 8.03
N GLU A 99 -3.41 3.34 7.65
CA GLU A 99 -4.59 2.49 7.78
C GLU A 99 -4.95 2.30 9.26
N SER A 100 -3.96 2.03 10.13
CA SER A 100 -4.21 1.88 11.56
C SER A 100 -4.72 3.17 12.22
N THR A 101 -4.16 4.33 11.88
CA THR A 101 -4.51 5.61 12.54
C THR A 101 -5.68 6.35 11.88
N VAL A 102 -5.81 6.32 10.56
CA VAL A 102 -6.80 7.13 9.82
C VAL A 102 -8.03 6.31 9.43
N THR A 103 -7.84 5.08 8.96
CA THR A 103 -8.95 4.26 8.47
C THR A 103 -9.68 3.56 9.62
N TRP A 104 -8.93 2.79 10.43
CA TRP A 104 -9.49 1.98 11.51
C TRP A 104 -9.39 2.64 12.90
N ARG A 105 -8.47 3.60 13.09
CA ARG A 105 -8.25 4.30 14.37
C ARG A 105 -8.01 3.32 15.53
N ALA A 106 -7.14 2.34 15.31
CA ALA A 106 -6.86 1.18 16.17
C ALA A 106 -6.13 1.50 17.50
N GLY A 107 -6.56 2.56 18.17
CA GLY A 107 -6.05 3.03 19.46
C GLY A 107 -7.12 3.75 20.29
N ASP A 108 -8.21 4.18 19.66
CA ASP A 108 -9.34 4.84 20.34
C ASP A 108 -10.23 3.85 21.11
N ALA A 109 -10.00 2.54 20.99
CA ALA A 109 -10.76 1.51 21.69
C ALA A 109 -10.35 1.34 23.17
N TYR A 110 -9.23 1.95 23.59
CA TYR A 110 -8.70 1.88 24.95
C TYR A 110 -8.85 3.20 25.75
N GLU A 111 -9.50 4.23 25.19
CA GLU A 111 -9.94 5.45 25.89
C GLU A 111 -11.45 5.39 26.18
#